data_AF-A0A5E4LKY2-F1
#
_entry.id   AF-A0A5E4LKY2-F1
#
_cell.length_a   1.000
_cell.length_b   1.000
_cell.length_c   1.000
_cell.angle_alpha   90.00
_cell.angle_beta   90.00
_cell.angle_gamma   90.00
#
_symmetry.space_group_name_H-M   'P 1'
#
loop_
_entity.id
_entity.type
_entity.pdbx_description
1 polymer ?
#
loop_
_entity_poly.entity_id
_entity_poly.type
_entity_poly.pdbx_seq_one_letter_code
_entity_poly.pdbx_strand_id
1 'polypeptide(L)'
;MVKISDKEKEIAFAILGVIAIAVGAYILFFAPPADRPSSIDGFYMAMANSSKAAIFLDARGLDAPSAQKVYQCGVDIVSGKLFGTKAVTTYACDNTGCLSANTAGNGTTTMTYEQVRHALPATPYAQISWGKPSTKFFERHMEITLDGTFNSTCRFG
;
A
#
# COMPACT_ATOMS: atom_id res chain seq x y z
N MET A 1 -39.26 13.91 -25.32
CA MET A 1 -38.39 14.99 -24.83
C MET A 1 -38.89 15.39 -23.44
N VAL A 2 -38.21 14.98 -22.38
CA VAL A 2 -38.64 15.28 -21.01
C VAL A 2 -38.35 16.77 -20.74
N LYS A 3 -39.40 17.58 -20.57
CA LYS A 3 -39.27 18.99 -20.18
C LYS A 3 -39.05 19.03 -18.66
N ILE A 4 -37.80 19.18 -18.26
CA ILE A 4 -37.43 19.40 -16.86
C ILE A 4 -37.83 20.82 -16.48
N SER A 5 -38.64 20.94 -15.45
CA SER A 5 -39.11 22.20 -14.85
C SER A 5 -37.94 22.97 -14.24
N ASP A 6 -37.99 24.30 -14.23
CA ASP A 6 -36.93 25.12 -13.65
C ASP A 6 -36.75 24.87 -12.14
N LYS A 7 -37.82 24.49 -11.43
CA LYS A 7 -37.73 24.03 -10.03
C LYS A 7 -36.97 22.71 -9.88
N GLU A 8 -37.10 21.80 -10.85
CA GLU A 8 -36.39 20.51 -10.82
C GLU A 8 -34.89 20.70 -11.10
N LYS A 9 -34.51 21.68 -11.93
CA LYS A 9 -33.11 22.08 -12.13
C LYS A 9 -32.51 22.66 -10.85
N GLU A 10 -33.24 23.56 -10.18
CA GLU A 10 -32.78 24.20 -8.94
C GLU A 10 -32.56 23.18 -7.82
N ILE A 11 -33.47 22.21 -7.67
CA ILE A 11 -33.33 21.09 -6.74
C ILE A 11 -32.14 20.20 -7.13
N ALA A 12 -31.96 19.89 -8.42
CA ALA A 12 -30.82 19.09 -8.88
C ALA A 12 -29.47 19.77 -8.60
N PHE A 13 -29.38 21.09 -8.78
CA PHE A 13 -28.18 21.86 -8.44
C PHE A 13 -27.91 21.87 -6.93
N ALA A 14 -28.95 22.02 -6.10
CA ALA A 14 -28.81 21.96 -4.65
C ALA A 14 -28.30 20.58 -4.20
N ILE A 15 -28.85 19.49 -4.76
CA ILE A 15 -28.41 18.11 -4.46
C ILE A 15 -26.95 17.90 -4.90
N LEU A 16 -26.57 18.34 -6.10
CA LEU A 16 -25.19 18.28 -6.57
C LEU A 16 -24.24 19.05 -5.65
N GLY A 17 -24.65 20.22 -5.16
CA GLY A 17 -23.89 20.99 -4.18
C GLY A 17 -23.65 20.22 -2.88
N VAL A 18 -24.69 19.58 -2.33
CA VAL A 18 -24.58 18.77 -1.11
C VAL A 18 -23.69 17.54 -1.33
N ILE A 19 -23.81 16.86 -2.46
CA ILE A 19 -22.95 15.71 -2.81
C ILE A 19 -21.49 16.15 -2.93
N ALA A 20 -21.21 17.29 -3.58
CA ALA A 20 -19.85 17.81 -3.72
C ALA A 20 -19.22 18.14 -2.36
N ILE A 21 -19.99 18.72 -1.44
CA ILE A 21 -19.53 19.01 -0.07
C ILE A 21 -19.28 17.70 0.70
N ALA A 22 -20.17 16.72 0.58
CA ALA A 22 -20.01 15.42 1.23
C ALA A 22 -18.78 14.65 0.72
N VAL A 23 -18.52 14.69 -0.59
CA VAL A 23 -17.31 14.11 -1.19
C VAL A 23 -16.06 14.87 -0.74
N GLY A 24 -16.10 16.20 -0.71
CA GLY A 24 -14.98 17.02 -0.22
C GLY A 24 -14.64 16.74 1.25
N ALA A 25 -15.66 16.63 2.11
CA ALA A 25 -15.49 16.25 3.51
C ALA A 25 -14.95 14.82 3.64
N TYR A 26 -15.45 13.88 2.84
CA TYR A 26 -14.95 12.50 2.84
C TYR A 26 -13.45 12.45 2.48
N ILE A 27 -13.03 13.20 1.47
CA ILE A 27 -11.61 13.30 1.09
C ILE A 27 -10.79 13.91 2.24
N LEU A 28 -11.28 14.95 2.93
CA LEU A 28 -10.53 15.59 4.02
C LEU A 28 -10.41 14.72 5.28
N PHE A 29 -11.44 13.94 5.62
CA PHE A 29 -11.47 13.17 6.87
C PHE A 29 -11.04 11.70 6.73
N PHE A 30 -11.21 11.11 5.54
CA PHE A 30 -10.96 9.68 5.31
C PHE A 30 -9.88 9.41 4.26
N ALA A 31 -9.32 10.43 3.59
CA ALA A 31 -8.10 10.19 2.83
C ALA A 31 -6.97 9.83 3.82
N PRO A 32 -6.25 8.73 3.58
CA PRO A 32 -5.06 8.45 4.35
C PRO A 32 -4.11 9.64 4.22
N PRO A 33 -3.45 10.06 5.31
CA PRO A 33 -2.50 11.18 5.25
C PRO A 33 -1.49 10.89 4.13
N ALA A 34 -1.31 11.85 3.24
CA ALA A 34 -0.35 11.72 2.16
C ALA A 34 1.04 11.51 2.77
N ASP A 35 1.63 10.33 2.55
CA ASP A 35 2.95 10.03 3.08
C ASP A 35 3.97 10.96 2.41
N ARG A 36 4.83 11.58 3.23
CA ARG A 36 5.76 12.61 2.77
C ARG A 36 7.11 11.97 2.47
N PRO A 37 7.80 12.36 1.39
CA PRO A 37 9.18 11.96 1.18
C PRO A 37 10.02 12.25 2.42
N SER A 38 10.84 11.30 2.82
CA SER A 38 11.62 11.37 4.07
C SER A 38 13.01 10.73 3.88
N SER A 39 13.83 10.81 4.93
CA SER A 39 15.07 10.05 5.01
C SER A 39 14.81 8.63 5.51
N ILE A 40 15.83 7.77 5.37
CA ILE A 40 15.82 6.44 5.97
C ILE A 40 15.63 6.49 7.49
N ASP A 41 16.15 7.52 8.16
CA ASP A 41 16.00 7.71 9.61
C ASP A 41 14.53 7.97 9.99
N GLY A 42 13.81 8.77 9.20
CA GLY A 42 12.39 9.03 9.41
C GLY A 42 11.56 7.74 9.37
N PHE A 43 11.82 6.89 8.36
CA PHE A 43 11.21 5.57 8.27
C PHE A 43 11.57 4.68 9.47
N TYR A 44 12.85 4.62 9.86
CA TYR A 44 13.28 3.83 11.02
C TYR A 44 12.68 4.32 12.34
N MET A 45 12.48 5.63 12.51
CA MET A 45 11.79 6.19 13.67
C MET A 45 10.31 5.75 13.70
N ALA A 46 9.60 5.84 12.58
CA ALA A 46 8.21 5.37 12.48
C ALA A 46 8.11 3.86 12.78
N MET A 47 9.04 3.08 12.21
CA MET A 47 9.21 1.66 12.50
C MET A 47 9.46 1.39 13.98
N ALA A 48 10.40 2.11 14.62
CA ALA A 48 10.74 1.94 16.04
C ALA A 48 9.52 2.17 16.95
N ASN A 49 8.72 3.20 16.66
CA ASN A 49 7.54 3.59 17.43
C ASN A 49 6.31 2.68 17.22
N SER A 50 6.34 1.78 16.25
CA SER A 50 5.23 0.87 15.97
C SER A 50 5.46 -0.53 16.56
N SER A 51 4.40 -1.16 17.09
CA SER A 51 4.45 -2.58 17.50
C SER A 51 4.24 -3.56 16.34
N LYS A 52 3.80 -3.05 15.18
CA LYS A 52 3.48 -3.82 13.98
C LYS A 52 4.14 -3.22 12.75
N ALA A 53 4.44 -4.05 11.77
CA ALA A 53 4.88 -3.61 10.47
C ALA A 53 4.11 -4.35 9.38
N ALA A 54 4.20 -3.88 8.14
CA ALA A 54 3.69 -4.61 7.00
C ALA A 54 4.71 -4.68 5.87
N ILE A 55 4.52 -5.64 4.99
CA ILE A 55 5.21 -5.70 3.72
C ILE A 55 4.18 -5.89 2.61
N PHE A 56 4.30 -5.10 1.56
CA PHE A 56 3.38 -5.11 0.42
C PHE A 56 4.15 -5.50 -0.84
N LEU A 57 3.79 -6.65 -1.40
CA LEU A 57 4.42 -7.26 -2.57
C LEU A 57 3.47 -7.08 -3.76
N ASP A 58 3.75 -6.12 -4.63
CA ASP A 58 2.95 -5.84 -5.82
C ASP A 58 3.53 -6.54 -7.04
N ALA A 59 3.00 -7.72 -7.37
CA ALA A 59 3.37 -8.50 -8.55
C ALA A 59 2.31 -8.43 -9.67
N ARG A 60 1.41 -7.43 -9.62
CA ARG A 60 0.40 -7.24 -10.65
C ARG A 60 1.04 -6.87 -12.00
N GLY A 61 0.49 -7.43 -13.07
CA GLY A 61 0.96 -7.23 -14.43
C GLY A 61 2.28 -7.95 -14.76
N LEU A 62 2.78 -8.80 -13.87
CA LEU A 62 4.05 -9.51 -14.06
C LEU A 62 3.84 -10.94 -14.56
N ASP A 63 4.85 -11.44 -15.26
CA ASP A 63 5.00 -12.88 -15.52
C ASP A 63 5.50 -13.60 -14.27
N ALA A 64 5.35 -14.93 -14.25
CA ALA A 64 5.69 -15.74 -13.06
C ALA A 64 7.15 -15.57 -12.58
N PRO A 65 8.17 -15.52 -13.45
CA PRO A 65 9.55 -15.28 -13.02
C PRO A 65 9.76 -13.92 -12.34
N SER A 66 9.17 -12.84 -12.88
CA SER A 66 9.30 -11.51 -12.29
C SER A 66 8.53 -11.38 -10.98
N ALA A 67 7.33 -11.97 -10.91
CA ALA A 67 6.55 -12.08 -9.68
C ALA A 67 7.33 -12.82 -8.58
N GLN A 68 8.00 -13.93 -8.94
CA GLN A 68 8.81 -14.69 -8.00
C GLN A 68 9.95 -13.84 -7.41
N LYS A 69 10.58 -12.97 -8.19
CA LYS A 69 11.62 -12.04 -7.69
C LYS A 69 11.06 -11.04 -6.67
N VAL A 70 9.87 -10.49 -6.93
CA VAL A 70 9.18 -9.60 -5.98
C VAL A 70 8.90 -10.33 -4.66
N TYR A 71 8.39 -11.56 -4.73
CA TYR A 71 8.12 -12.35 -3.53
C TYR A 71 9.38 -12.76 -2.77
N GLN A 72 10.43 -13.18 -3.48
CA GLN A 72 11.71 -13.52 -2.88
C GLN A 72 12.34 -12.32 -2.17
N CYS A 73 12.28 -11.14 -2.79
CA CYS A 73 12.70 -9.90 -2.16
C CYS A 73 11.95 -9.66 -0.85
N GLY A 74 10.63 -9.92 -0.83
CA GLY A 74 9.83 -9.84 0.39
C GLY A 74 10.31 -10.77 1.51
N VAL A 75 10.59 -12.02 1.17
CA VAL A 75 11.14 -13.02 2.10
C VAL A 75 12.52 -12.59 2.63
N ASP A 76 13.38 -12.05 1.78
CA ASP A 76 14.71 -11.57 2.17
C ASP A 76 14.63 -10.40 3.17
N ILE A 77 13.66 -9.49 3.00
CA ILE A 77 13.44 -8.38 3.94
C ILE A 77 12.94 -8.89 5.30
N VAL A 78 11.94 -9.77 5.28
CA VAL A 78 11.36 -10.34 6.51
C VAL A 78 12.42 -11.14 7.26
N SER A 79 13.24 -11.94 6.56
CA SER A 79 14.32 -12.72 7.17
C SER A 79 15.55 -11.89 7.55
N GLY A 80 15.79 -10.76 6.87
CA GLY A 80 16.91 -9.84 7.09
C GLY A 80 16.80 -8.98 8.35
N LYS A 81 15.74 -9.13 9.14
CA LYS A 81 15.49 -8.36 10.39
C LYS A 81 15.22 -6.87 10.20
N LEU A 82 14.87 -6.39 9.01
CA LEU A 82 14.44 -5.00 8.81
C LEU A 82 13.35 -4.60 9.82
N PHE A 83 12.42 -5.51 10.09
CA PHE A 83 11.30 -5.29 11.01
C PHE A 83 11.60 -5.65 12.48
N GLY A 84 12.82 -6.12 12.80
CA GLY A 84 13.19 -6.57 14.13
C GLY A 84 12.31 -7.72 14.65
N THR A 85 11.77 -7.59 15.86
CA THR A 85 10.88 -8.57 16.52
C THR A 85 9.38 -8.27 16.34
N LYS A 86 9.03 -7.32 15.45
CA LYS A 86 7.65 -6.86 15.29
C LYS A 86 6.79 -7.92 14.58
N ALA A 87 5.49 -7.90 14.85
CA ALA A 87 4.53 -8.67 14.05
C ALA A 87 4.43 -8.05 12.65
N VAL A 88 4.63 -8.86 11.61
CA VAL A 88 4.66 -8.41 10.22
C VAL A 88 3.45 -8.97 9.48
N THR A 89 2.63 -8.10 8.91
CA THR A 89 1.59 -8.51 7.98
C THR A 89 2.13 -8.43 6.56
N THR A 90 2.16 -9.58 5.87
CA THR A 90 2.54 -9.68 4.46
C THR A 90 1.29 -9.60 3.60
N TYR A 91 1.27 -8.65 2.67
CA TYR A 91 0.27 -8.53 1.62
C TYR A 91 0.94 -8.85 0.30
N ALA A 92 0.54 -9.93 -0.37
CA ALA A 92 1.05 -10.33 -1.68
C ALA A 92 -0.07 -10.23 -2.71
N CYS A 93 0.12 -9.40 -3.74
CA CYS A 93 -0.88 -9.17 -4.78
C CYS A 93 -0.39 -9.64 -6.15
N ASP A 94 -1.27 -10.31 -6.88
CA ASP A 94 -1.09 -10.70 -8.28
C ASP A 94 -2.30 -10.26 -9.14
N ASN A 95 -2.38 -10.75 -10.37
CA ASN A 95 -3.44 -10.40 -11.32
C ASN A 95 -4.85 -10.81 -10.87
N THR A 96 -4.99 -11.69 -9.87
CA THR A 96 -6.26 -12.24 -9.41
C THR A 96 -6.75 -11.60 -8.11
N GLY A 97 -5.84 -11.03 -7.31
CA GLY A 97 -6.16 -10.40 -6.05
C GLY A 97 -4.97 -10.36 -5.11
N CYS A 98 -5.23 -10.20 -3.82
CA CYS A 98 -4.21 -10.13 -2.79
C CYS A 98 -4.45 -11.16 -1.69
N LEU A 99 -3.37 -11.70 -1.15
CA LEU A 99 -3.35 -12.52 0.06
C LEU A 99 -2.69 -11.74 1.20
N SER A 100 -3.33 -11.73 2.35
CA SER A 100 -2.78 -11.21 3.61
C SER A 100 -2.43 -12.37 4.53
N ALA A 101 -1.23 -12.36 5.10
CA ALA A 101 -0.76 -13.32 6.09
C ALA A 101 -0.01 -12.58 7.21
N ASN A 102 -0.26 -12.92 8.47
CA ASN A 102 0.42 -12.29 9.61
C ASN A 102 1.41 -13.27 10.24
N THR A 103 2.66 -12.84 10.49
CA THR A 103 3.67 -13.72 11.12
C THR A 103 3.30 -14.19 12.54
N ALA A 104 2.36 -13.52 13.21
CA ALA A 104 1.86 -13.88 14.53
C ALA A 104 0.61 -14.78 14.50
N GLY A 105 0.13 -15.22 13.32
CA GLY A 105 -1.06 -16.07 13.20
C GLY A 105 -1.01 -17.01 11.99
N ASN A 106 -1.89 -18.02 11.99
CA ASN A 106 -1.92 -19.05 10.93
C ASN A 106 -3.02 -18.81 9.87
N GLY A 107 -3.64 -17.64 9.86
CA GLY A 107 -4.73 -17.30 8.94
C GLY A 107 -4.23 -16.55 7.71
N THR A 108 -4.74 -16.94 6.55
CA THR A 108 -4.65 -16.15 5.32
C THR A 108 -6.01 -15.56 4.96
N THR A 109 -6.01 -14.32 4.50
CA THR A 109 -7.23 -13.63 4.06
C THR A 109 -7.05 -13.12 2.64
N THR A 110 -8.00 -13.41 1.77
CA THR A 110 -8.05 -12.83 0.42
C THR A 110 -8.65 -11.43 0.47
N MET A 111 -8.03 -10.49 -0.22
CA MET A 111 -8.41 -9.08 -0.26
C MET A 111 -8.25 -8.51 -1.67
N THR A 112 -8.93 -7.42 -2.00
CA THR A 112 -8.65 -6.66 -3.22
C THR A 112 -7.43 -5.76 -3.02
N TYR A 113 -6.85 -5.29 -4.12
CA TYR A 113 -5.74 -4.34 -4.09
C TYR A 113 -6.11 -3.06 -3.32
N GLU A 114 -7.30 -2.53 -3.56
CA GLU A 114 -7.82 -1.32 -2.91
C GLU A 114 -7.94 -1.53 -1.39
N GLN A 115 -8.43 -2.69 -0.96
CA GLN A 115 -8.52 -3.02 0.45
C GLN A 115 -7.14 -3.07 1.12
N VAL A 116 -6.12 -3.61 0.42
CA VAL A 116 -4.73 -3.57 0.91
C VAL A 116 -4.23 -2.13 1.01
N ARG A 117 -4.44 -1.32 -0.04
CA ARG A 117 -4.03 0.11 -0.05
C ARG A 117 -4.71 0.93 1.06
N HIS A 118 -5.91 0.57 1.48
CA HIS A 118 -6.57 1.20 2.62
C HIS A 118 -6.06 0.71 3.98
N ALA A 119 -5.55 -0.52 4.08
CA ALA A 119 -5.01 -1.08 5.32
C ALA A 119 -3.58 -0.62 5.63
N LEU A 120 -2.74 -0.46 4.60
CA LEU A 120 -1.31 -0.12 4.75
C LEU A 120 -1.05 1.18 5.54
N PRO A 121 -1.80 2.28 5.34
CA PRO A 121 -1.61 3.52 6.08
C PRO A 121 -1.91 3.43 7.57
N ALA A 122 -2.17 2.27 8.16
CA ALA A 122 -2.26 2.11 9.62
C ALA A 122 -0.92 1.71 10.27
N THR A 123 0.05 1.21 9.49
CA THR A 123 1.30 0.63 10.02
C THR A 123 2.47 0.98 9.12
N PRO A 124 3.69 1.21 9.66
CA PRO A 124 4.86 1.35 8.81
C PRO A 124 5.08 0.12 7.92
N TYR A 125 5.45 0.32 6.66
CA TYR A 125 5.53 -0.79 5.71
C TYR A 125 6.65 -0.68 4.68
N ALA A 126 7.08 -1.81 4.12
CA ALA A 126 7.90 -1.85 2.92
C ALA A 126 7.04 -2.25 1.72
N GLN A 127 7.09 -1.49 0.63
CA GLN A 127 6.46 -1.85 -0.64
C GLN A 127 7.52 -2.32 -1.62
N ILE A 128 7.30 -3.48 -2.22
CA ILE A 128 8.13 -4.03 -3.29
C ILE A 128 7.28 -4.12 -4.55
N SER A 129 7.78 -3.55 -5.65
CA SER A 129 7.12 -3.57 -6.95
C SER A 129 8.12 -3.76 -8.07
N TRP A 130 7.62 -3.92 -9.29
CA TRP A 130 8.44 -4.03 -10.49
C TRP A 130 8.47 -2.73 -11.30
N GLY A 131 9.60 -2.42 -11.91
CA GLY A 131 9.78 -1.21 -12.70
C GLY A 131 11.25 -0.78 -12.75
N LYS A 132 11.52 0.51 -12.95
CA LYS A 132 12.90 1.02 -12.94
C LYS A 132 13.50 0.87 -11.53
N PRO A 133 14.69 0.24 -11.36
CA PRO A 133 15.28 0.03 -10.05
C PRO A 133 15.40 1.31 -9.24
N SER A 134 14.84 1.29 -8.03
CA SER A 134 14.95 2.41 -7.10
C SER A 134 14.65 1.98 -5.66
N THR A 135 15.17 2.73 -4.71
CA THR A 135 14.75 2.66 -3.31
C THR A 135 14.41 4.06 -2.84
N LYS A 136 13.19 4.26 -2.36
CA LYS A 136 12.69 5.55 -1.88
C LYS A 136 12.20 5.40 -0.45
N PHE A 137 12.40 6.45 0.34
CA PHE A 137 11.96 6.50 1.72
C PHE A 137 10.91 7.60 1.88
N PHE A 138 9.89 7.24 2.63
CA PHE A 138 8.82 8.10 3.10
C PHE A 138 8.77 7.97 4.62
N GLU A 139 7.98 8.82 5.27
CA GLU A 139 7.91 8.84 6.73
C GLU A 139 7.41 7.48 7.26
N ARG A 140 6.47 6.83 6.56
CA ARG A 140 5.83 5.61 7.05
C ARG A 140 6.10 4.40 6.16
N HIS A 141 6.57 4.60 4.94
CA HIS A 141 6.96 3.48 4.11
C HIS A 141 8.27 3.65 3.37
N MET A 142 8.79 2.52 2.93
CA MET A 142 9.84 2.49 1.92
C MET A 142 9.29 1.83 0.65
N GLU A 143 9.75 2.29 -0.51
CA GLU A 143 9.43 1.69 -1.80
C GLU A 143 10.71 1.12 -2.40
N ILE A 144 10.66 -0.15 -2.78
CA ILE A 144 11.72 -0.87 -3.48
C ILE A 144 11.13 -1.27 -4.82
N THR A 145 11.73 -0.76 -5.89
CA THR A 145 11.35 -1.15 -7.25
C THR A 145 12.44 -2.03 -7.82
N LEU A 146 12.07 -3.21 -8.31
CA LEU A 146 12.96 -4.23 -8.88
C LEU A 146 12.79 -4.30 -10.40
N ASP A 147 13.80 -4.83 -11.09
CA ASP A 147 13.70 -5.20 -12.49
C ASP A 147 14.39 -6.55 -12.79
N GLY A 148 14.48 -6.88 -14.08
CA GLY A 148 15.14 -8.10 -14.56
C GLY A 148 16.62 -8.20 -14.17
N THR A 149 17.29 -7.08 -13.91
CA THR A 149 18.71 -7.00 -13.55
C THR A 149 18.97 -7.21 -12.06
N PHE A 150 17.93 -7.21 -11.24
CA PHE A 150 18.06 -7.46 -9.81
C PHE A 150 18.55 -8.90 -9.56
N ASN A 151 19.82 -9.00 -9.15
CA ASN A 151 20.57 -10.24 -8.92
C ASN A 151 21.01 -10.41 -7.46
N SER A 152 20.74 -9.43 -6.58
CA SER A 152 21.08 -9.47 -5.16
C SER A 152 19.88 -9.88 -4.29
N THR A 153 20.13 -10.41 -3.10
CA THR A 153 19.09 -10.57 -2.07
C THR A 153 18.63 -9.20 -1.59
N CYS A 154 17.32 -8.99 -1.36
CA CYS A 154 16.80 -7.77 -0.71
C CYS A 154 17.08 -7.75 0.80
N ARG A 155 18.30 -8.11 1.19
CA ARG A 155 18.72 -8.13 2.59
C ARG A 155 19.16 -6.74 2.99
N PHE A 156 18.40 -6.14 3.89
CA PHE A 156 18.82 -4.99 4.68
C PHE A 156 19.48 -5.55 5.94
N GLY A 157 20.77 -5.29 6.12
CA GLY A 157 21.59 -5.76 7.24
C GLY A 157 22.66 -4.74 7.58
#